data_AF-A0A3L8R753-F1
#
_entry.id   AF-A0A3L8R753-F1
#
_cell.length_a   1.000
_cell.length_b   1.000
_cell.length_c   1.000
_cell.angle_alpha   90.00
_cell.angle_beta   90.00
_cell.angle_gamma   90.00
#
_symmetry.space_group_name_H-M   'P 1'
#
loop_
_entity.id
_entity.type
_entity.pdbx_description
1 polymer ?
#
loop_
_entity_poly.entity_id
_entity_poly.type
_entity_poly.pdbx_seq_one_letter_code
_entity_poly.pdbx_strand_id
1 'polypeptide(L)'
;MPSAFGVCLALAAVVLVTLGELIQSLIVSPIVNDCATATSRGRYNSLSQMAFSIGDVVTPALMTTLLAHGPAAAWIPMAALAAANMLGIALLAGHLPAMRRRVNHPAPAEADGRG
;
A
#
# COMPACT_ATOMS: atom_id res chain seq x y z
N MET A 1 4.70 -21.66 29.48
CA MET A 1 5.88 -20.88 29.04
C MET A 1 5.93 -20.93 27.52
N PRO A 2 6.17 -19.83 26.81
CA PRO A 2 6.32 -19.87 25.35
C PRO A 2 7.49 -20.80 25.00
N SER A 3 7.28 -21.73 24.08
CA SER A 3 8.38 -22.55 23.57
C SER A 3 9.33 -21.65 22.78
N ALA A 4 10.64 -21.90 22.85
CA ALA A 4 11.64 -21.14 22.08
C ALA A 4 11.29 -21.10 20.57
N PHE A 5 10.69 -22.19 20.08
CA PHE A 5 10.13 -22.27 18.73
C PHE A 5 9.07 -21.20 18.43
N GLY A 6 8.12 -20.98 19.34
CA GLY A 6 7.08 -19.96 19.16
C GLY A 6 7.65 -18.55 19.10
N VAL A 7 8.69 -18.27 19.91
CA VAL A 7 9.38 -16.97 19.89
C VAL A 7 10.11 -16.76 18.56
N CYS A 8 10.85 -17.76 18.08
CA CYS A 8 11.54 -17.68 16.80
C CYS A 8 10.57 -17.45 15.64
N LEU A 9 9.41 -18.14 15.66
CA LEU A 9 8.38 -17.98 14.63
C LEU A 9 7.78 -16.57 14.65
N ALA A 10 7.47 -16.04 15.83
CA ALA A 10 6.96 -14.68 15.97
C ALA A 10 7.97 -13.64 15.48
N LEU A 11 9.26 -13.80 15.82
CA LEU A 11 10.33 -12.91 15.34
C LEU A 11 10.46 -12.97 13.81
N ALA A 12 10.41 -14.16 13.21
CA ALA A 12 10.45 -14.31 11.76
C ALA A 12 9.26 -13.62 11.07
N ALA A 13 8.07 -13.73 11.66
CA ALA A 13 6.88 -13.04 11.16
C ALA A 13 7.03 -11.52 11.23
N VAL A 14 7.54 -10.99 12.35
CA VAL A 14 7.79 -9.55 12.51
C VAL A 14 8.80 -9.06 11.46
N VAL A 15 9.91 -9.78 11.26
CA VAL A 15 10.91 -9.41 10.23
C VAL A 15 10.28 -9.37 8.84
N LEU A 16 9.44 -10.35 8.50
CA LEU A 16 8.77 -10.41 7.21
C LEU A 16 7.78 -9.25 7.02
N VAL A 17 7.03 -8.89 8.05
CA VAL A 17 6.14 -7.71 8.05
C VAL A 17 6.93 -6.43 7.87
N THR A 18 8.02 -6.24 8.64
CA THR A 18 8.86 -5.04 8.56
C THR A 18 9.51 -4.88 7.18
N LEU A 19 9.95 -5.99 6.56
CA LEU A 19 10.45 -5.95 5.18
C LEU A 19 9.36 -5.51 4.18
N GLY A 20 8.12 -5.98 4.36
CA GLY A 20 6.98 -5.54 3.56
C GLY A 20 6.70 -4.04 3.73
N GLU A 21 6.70 -3.55 4.96
CA GLU A 21 6.51 -2.13 5.26
C GLU A 21 7.62 -1.25 4.67
N LEU A 22 8.88 -1.71 4.72
CA LEU A 22 10.01 -1.02 4.10
C LEU A 22 9.82 -0.90 2.58
N ILE A 23 9.47 -2.00 1.91
CA ILE A 23 9.20 -2.01 0.47
C ILE A 23 8.03 -1.06 0.15
N GLN A 24 6.95 -1.14 0.91
CA GLN A 24 5.79 -0.26 0.76
C GLN A 24 6.16 1.22 0.90
N SER A 25 6.90 1.58 1.95
CA SER A 25 7.33 2.96 2.22
C SER A 25 8.23 3.50 1.11
N LEU A 26 9.18 2.68 0.64
CA LEU A 26 10.14 3.04 -0.42
C LEU A 26 9.51 3.14 -1.81
N ILE A 27 8.37 2.50 -2.06
CA ILE A 27 7.69 2.53 -3.37
C ILE A 27 6.60 3.60 -3.40
N VAL A 28 5.76 3.67 -2.36
CA VAL A 28 4.60 4.57 -2.33
C VAL A 28 5.03 6.03 -2.27
N SER A 29 6.05 6.35 -1.46
CA SER A 29 6.52 7.73 -1.29
C SER A 29 7.06 8.36 -2.58
N PRO A 30 7.99 7.74 -3.35
CA PRO A 30 8.47 8.32 -4.60
C PRO A 30 7.42 8.33 -5.71
N ILE A 31 6.55 7.31 -5.84
CA ILE A 31 5.49 7.32 -6.86
C ILE A 31 4.53 8.49 -6.65
N VAL A 32 4.13 8.76 -5.40
CA VAL A 32 3.27 9.91 -5.08
C VAL A 32 3.97 11.23 -5.40
N ASN A 33 5.28 11.30 -5.17
CA ASN A 33 6.08 12.51 -5.42
C ASN A 33 6.36 12.75 -6.92
N ASP A 34 6.53 11.68 -7.70
CA ASP A 34 6.74 11.70 -9.15
C ASP A 34 5.44 11.98 -9.91
N CYS A 35 4.29 11.53 -9.39
CA CYS A 35 2.98 11.84 -9.97
C CYS A 35 2.45 13.25 -9.63
N ALA A 36 3.08 13.97 -8.68
CA ALA A 36 2.59 15.25 -8.20
C ALA A 36 3.42 16.44 -8.71
N THR A 37 2.77 17.34 -9.44
CA THR A 37 3.27 18.69 -9.75
C THR A 37 3.48 19.50 -8.45
N ALA A 38 4.45 20.42 -8.43
CA ALA A 38 4.89 21.15 -7.22
C ALA A 38 3.74 21.78 -6.40
N THR A 39 2.65 22.19 -7.05
CA THR A 39 1.46 22.81 -6.42
C THR A 39 0.50 21.81 -5.77
N SER A 40 0.54 20.52 -6.12
CA SER A 40 -0.44 19.50 -5.68
C SER A 40 0.11 18.46 -4.70
N ARG A 41 1.44 18.38 -4.51
CA ARG A 41 2.14 17.44 -3.61
C ARG A 41 1.56 17.39 -2.20
N GLY A 42 1.25 18.55 -1.62
CA GLY A 42 0.65 18.62 -0.28
C GLY A 42 -0.70 17.91 -0.20
N ARG A 43 -1.59 18.09 -1.19
CA ARG A 43 -2.93 17.46 -1.20
C ARG A 43 -2.85 15.94 -1.38
N TYR A 44 -1.97 15.46 -2.26
CA TYR A 44 -1.79 14.01 -2.46
C TYR A 44 -1.25 13.33 -1.20
N ASN A 45 -0.27 13.94 -0.53
CA ASN A 45 0.30 13.40 0.71
C ASN A 45 -0.70 13.44 1.88
N SER A 46 -1.52 14.51 1.98
CA SER A 46 -2.59 14.56 2.96
C SER A 46 -3.68 13.50 2.71
N LEU A 47 -4.03 13.24 1.45
CA LEU A 47 -5.01 12.21 1.10
C LEU A 47 -4.50 10.80 1.43
N SER A 48 -3.21 10.51 1.15
CA SER A 48 -2.64 9.22 1.51
C SER A 48 -2.59 9.03 3.02
N GLN A 49 -2.18 10.04 3.79
CA GLN A 49 -2.18 9.96 5.25
C GLN A 49 -3.59 9.80 5.83
N MET A 50 -4.60 10.45 5.23
CA MET A 50 -5.99 10.30 5.65
C MET A 50 -6.50 8.87 5.42
N ALA A 51 -6.12 8.24 4.29
CA ALA A 51 -6.46 6.84 4.03
C ALA A 51 -5.83 5.90 5.07
N PHE A 52 -4.55 6.10 5.42
CA PHE A 52 -3.90 5.34 6.49
C PHE A 52 -4.58 5.55 7.84
N SER A 53 -4.88 6.79 8.20
CA SER A 53 -5.52 7.14 9.48
C SER A 53 -6.89 6.47 9.63
N ILE A 54 -7.67 6.40 8.55
CA ILE A 54 -8.96 5.68 8.57
C ILE A 54 -8.74 4.19 8.79
N GLY A 55 -7.73 3.60 8.14
CA GLY A 55 -7.35 2.20 8.34
C GLY A 55 -7.00 1.91 9.80
N ASP A 56 -6.16 2.75 10.42
CA ASP A 56 -5.70 2.58 11.79
C ASP A 56 -6.83 2.73 12.82
N VAL A 57 -7.83 3.57 12.55
CA VAL A 57 -8.99 3.74 13.43
C VAL A 57 -9.98 2.58 13.30
N VAL A 58 -10.22 2.09 12.08
CA VAL A 58 -11.23 1.05 11.83
C VAL A 58 -10.72 -0.34 12.19
N THR A 59 -9.42 -0.61 11.99
CA THR A 59 -8.82 -1.94 12.17
C THR A 59 -9.01 -2.51 13.57
N PRO A 60 -8.74 -1.79 14.68
CA PRO A 60 -8.87 -2.35 16.03
C PRO A 60 -10.30 -2.78 16.36
N ALA A 61 -11.30 -1.96 15.99
CA ALA A 61 -12.70 -2.26 16.23
C ALA A 61 -13.17 -3.47 15.40
N LEU A 62 -12.78 -3.52 14.13
CA LEU A 62 -13.11 -4.62 13.23
C LEU A 62 -12.44 -5.93 13.69
N MET A 63 -11.17 -5.89 14.04
CA MET A 63 -10.43 -7.08 14.49
C MET A 63 -10.91 -7.59 15.83
N THR A 64 -11.23 -6.69 16.77
CA THR A 64 -11.77 -7.09 18.08
C THR A 64 -13.10 -7.80 17.94
N THR A 65 -13.99 -7.28 17.08
CA THR A 65 -15.30 -7.90 16.82
C THR A 65 -15.17 -9.24 16.10
N LEU A 66 -14.30 -9.36 15.10
CA LEU A 66 -14.03 -10.63 14.42
C LEU A 66 -13.42 -11.68 15.35
N LEU A 67 -12.47 -11.28 16.19
CA LEU A 67 -11.81 -12.19 17.13
C LEU A 67 -12.77 -12.72 18.20
N ALA A 68 -13.78 -11.93 18.59
CA ALA A 68 -14.84 -12.37 19.50
C ALA A 68 -15.68 -13.53 18.94
N HIS A 69 -15.76 -13.68 17.62
CA HIS A 69 -16.45 -14.79 16.95
C HIS A 69 -15.53 -16.01 16.72
N GLY A 70 -14.27 -15.93 17.16
CA GLY A 70 -13.30 -17.00 17.12
C GLY A 70 -12.12 -16.73 16.17
N PRO A 71 -11.00 -17.47 16.32
CA PRO A 71 -9.77 -17.19 15.58
C PRO A 71 -9.94 -17.28 14.07
N ALA A 72 -10.66 -18.29 13.58
CA ALA A 72 -10.88 -18.49 12.14
C ALA A 72 -11.66 -17.33 11.50
N ALA A 73 -12.60 -16.73 12.24
CA ALA A 73 -13.38 -15.58 11.79
C ALA A 73 -12.54 -14.31 11.61
N ALA A 74 -11.40 -14.20 12.30
CA ALA A 74 -10.44 -13.10 12.11
C ALA A 74 -9.46 -13.37 10.96
N TRP A 75 -8.87 -14.57 10.93
CA TRP A 75 -7.77 -14.89 10.01
C TRP A 75 -8.24 -15.13 8.57
N ILE A 76 -9.41 -15.73 8.34
CA ILE A 76 -9.90 -16.02 6.98
C ILE A 76 -10.18 -14.73 6.19
N PRO A 77 -10.91 -13.73 6.72
CA PRO A 77 -11.11 -12.47 6.02
C PRO A 77 -9.81 -11.71 5.78
N MET A 78 -8.86 -11.76 6.72
CA MET A 78 -7.52 -11.17 6.56
C MET A 78 -6.76 -11.82 5.40
N ALA A 79 -6.74 -13.15 5.34
CA ALA A 79 -6.10 -13.88 4.26
C ALA A 79 -6.78 -13.59 2.91
N ALA A 80 -8.11 -13.53 2.87
CA ALA A 80 -8.86 -13.18 1.67
C ALA A 80 -8.56 -11.75 1.21
N LEU A 81 -8.49 -10.79 2.12
CA LEU A 81 -8.14 -9.40 1.83
C LEU A 81 -6.71 -9.28 1.29
N ALA A 82 -5.75 -10.00 1.89
CA ALA A 82 -4.38 -10.04 1.42
C ALA A 82 -4.27 -10.64 0.00
N ALA A 83 -5.00 -11.72 -0.27
CA ALA A 83 -5.05 -12.33 -1.60
C ALA A 83 -5.70 -11.40 -2.64
N ALA A 84 -6.80 -10.73 -2.27
CA ALA A 84 -7.46 -9.74 -3.12
C ALA A 84 -6.53 -8.57 -3.45
N ASN A 85 -5.76 -8.09 -2.48
CA ASN A 85 -4.76 -7.05 -2.69
C ASN A 85 -3.65 -7.51 -3.65
N MET A 86 -3.09 -8.70 -3.44
CA MET A 86 -2.11 -9.28 -4.36
C MET A 86 -2.65 -9.39 -5.79
N LEU A 87 -3.89 -9.87 -5.93
CA LEU A 87 -4.53 -9.98 -7.23
C LEU A 87 -4.75 -8.61 -7.87
N GLY A 88 -5.21 -7.62 -7.11
CA GLY A 88 -5.38 -6.25 -7.57
C GLY A 88 -4.06 -5.65 -8.08
N ILE A 89 -2.96 -5.84 -7.35
CA ILE A 89 -1.62 -5.41 -7.76
C ILE A 89 -1.17 -6.16 -9.02
N ALA A 90 -1.37 -7.47 -9.11
CA ALA A 90 -0.98 -8.26 -10.27
C ALA A 90 -1.75 -7.83 -11.53
N LEU A 91 -3.05 -7.57 -11.41
CA LEU A 91 -3.88 -7.04 -12.49
C LEU A 91 -3.42 -5.64 -12.90
N LEU A 92 -3.16 -4.76 -11.93
CA LEU A 92 -2.68 -3.41 -12.19
C LEU A 92 -1.28 -3.41 -12.85
N ALA A 93 -0.39 -4.29 -12.42
CA ALA A 93 0.92 -4.52 -13.03
C ALA A 93 0.80 -4.95 -14.50
N GLY A 94 -0.24 -5.72 -14.85
CA GLY A 94 -0.57 -6.05 -16.24
C GLY A 94 -0.99 -4.84 -17.08
N HIS A 95 -1.62 -3.83 -16.47
CA HIS A 95 -2.08 -2.61 -17.14
C HIS A 95 -1.05 -1.45 -17.13
N LEU A 96 -0.04 -1.51 -16.26
CA LEU A 96 1.00 -0.49 -16.12
C LEU A 96 1.93 -0.28 -17.34
N PRO A 97 2.21 -1.24 -18.25
CA PRO A 97 2.98 -0.97 -19.46
C PRO A 97 2.34 0.13 -20.33
N ALA A 98 1.01 0.21 -20.34
CA ALA A 98 0.26 1.23 -21.06
C ALA A 98 0.36 2.62 -20.38
N MET A 99 0.44 2.68 -19.05
CA MET A 99 0.65 3.93 -18.31
C MET A 99 2.10 4.43 -18.38
N ARG A 100 3.09 3.52 -18.30
CA ARG A 100 4.52 3.86 -18.45
C ARG A 100 4.82 4.47 -19.82
N ARG A 101 4.06 4.07 -20.85
CA ARG A 101 4.14 4.64 -22.20
C ARG A 101 3.63 6.08 -22.26
N ARG A 102 2.63 6.47 -21.45
CA ARG A 102 2.09 7.85 -21.43
C ARG A 102 2.98 8.84 -20.68
N VAL A 103 3.65 8.41 -19.62
CA VAL A 103 4.59 9.25 -18.85
C VAL A 103 5.88 9.53 -19.64
N ASN A 104 6.35 8.56 -20.43
CA ASN A 104 7.56 8.69 -21.24
C ASN A 104 7.38 9.46 -22.56
N HIS A 105 6.17 9.93 -22.89
CA HIS A 105 5.98 10.91 -23.97
C HIS A 105 5.69 12.27 -23.33
N PRO A 106 6.69 13.15 -23.19
CA PRO A 106 6.43 14.53 -22.89
C PRO A 106 5.43 15.05 -23.94
N ALA A 107 4.39 15.78 -23.50
CA ALA A 107 3.60 16.57 -24.44
C ALA A 107 4.59 17.38 -25.30
N PRO A 108 4.42 17.44 -26.64
CA PRO A 108 5.30 18.20 -27.49
C PRO A 108 5.42 19.59 -26.87
N ALA A 109 6.64 19.94 -26.51
CA ALA A 109 6.97 21.23 -25.93
C ALA A 109 6.20 22.27 -26.73
N GLU A 110 5.52 23.14 -26.00
CA GLU A 110 4.89 24.38 -26.42
C GLU A 110 5.98 25.25 -27.10
N ALA A 111 6.37 24.84 -28.32
CA ALA A 111 7.24 25.52 -29.24
C ALA A 111 6.39 26.31 -30.24
N ASP A 112 5.32 26.90 -29.72
CA ASP A 112 4.57 27.95 -30.38
C ASP A 112 4.24 29.01 -29.33
N GLY A 113 4.81 30.20 -29.51
CA GLY A 113 4.41 31.37 -28.74
C GLY A 113 5.55 32.23 -28.22
N ARG A 114 5.90 33.24 -29.06
CA ARG A 114 6.62 34.49 -28.77
C ARG A 114 8.14 34.36 -29.00
N GLY A 115 8.74 35.01 -29.99
CA GLY A 115 8.33 36.13 -30.84
C GLY A 115 9.62 36.83 -31.26
#